data_AF-A0A4Y2UGK9-F1
#
_entry.id   AF-A0A4Y2UGK9-F1
#
_cell.length_a   1.000
_cell.length_b   1.000
_cell.length_c   1.000
_cell.angle_alpha   90.00
_cell.angle_beta   90.00
_cell.angle_gamma   90.00
#
_symmetry.space_group_name_H-M   'P 1'
#
loop_
_entity.id
_entity.type
_entity.pdbx_description
1 polymer ?
#
loop_
_entity_poly.entity_id
_entity_poly.type
_entity_poly.pdbx_seq_one_letter_code
_entity_poly.pdbx_strand_id
1 'polypeptide(L)'
;MFKLFIPLLLTVLYIQCCLILSQLIKQCTEKLRISKDCYNKQTTVQCFIREYSFCHELVLLTEAALSLQIFWLLSSHFTIIFVLISTFFGFYGYSFSILDVENIIFNVLQGISFFAVIFYASQVENEDRKLRYEVKDFAFRIKETKECSEILLDFVSSKCHLVLTASGVIQFTKSLLLTSAGILVTYNLLVLQLNAP
;
A
#
# COMPACT_ATOMS: atom_id res chain seq x y z
N MET A 1 -2.92 21.14 -18.46
CA MET A 1 -3.30 21.16 -17.03
C MET A 1 -4.17 19.98 -16.60
N PHE A 2 -5.41 19.81 -17.09
CA PHE A 2 -6.33 18.72 -16.64
C PHE A 2 -5.76 17.29 -16.74
N LYS A 3 -4.97 16.98 -17.78
CA LYS A 3 -4.34 15.65 -17.97
C LYS A 3 -3.32 15.28 -16.88
N LEU A 4 -2.70 16.26 -16.22
CA LEU A 4 -1.73 16.04 -15.13
C LEU A 4 -2.40 16.02 -13.75
N PHE A 5 -3.55 16.70 -13.63
CA PHE A 5 -4.24 16.88 -12.37
C PHE A 5 -5.08 15.65 -11.97
N ILE A 6 -5.75 15.01 -12.94
CA ILE A 6 -6.61 13.83 -12.68
C ILE A 6 -5.80 12.66 -12.08
N PRO A 7 -4.61 12.28 -12.61
CA PRO A 7 -3.79 11.24 -12.01
C PRO A 7 -3.35 11.56 -10.58
N LEU A 8 -2.99 12.82 -10.30
CA LEU A 8 -2.60 13.26 -8.96
C LEU A 8 -3.77 13.19 -7.98
N LEU A 9 -4.96 13.64 -8.39
CA LEU A 9 -6.16 13.55 -7.56
C LEU A 9 -6.51 12.09 -7.24
N LEU A 10 -6.43 11.20 -8.23
CA LEU A 10 -6.65 9.77 -8.03
C LEU A 10 -5.59 9.16 -7.09
N THR A 11 -4.34 9.60 -7.21
CA THR A 11 -3.25 9.20 -6.30
C THR A 11 -3.57 9.61 -4.86
N VAL A 12 -3.95 10.87 -4.64
CA VAL A 12 -4.30 11.38 -3.31
C VAL A 12 -5.49 10.63 -2.72
N LEU A 13 -6.52 10.38 -3.52
CA LEU A 13 -7.69 9.60 -3.11
C LEU A 13 -7.29 8.19 -2.68
N TYR A 14 -6.46 7.51 -3.46
CA TYR A 14 -6.00 6.17 -3.12
C TYR A 14 -5.13 6.13 -1.87
N ILE A 15 -4.21 7.10 -1.71
CA ILE A 15 -3.41 7.24 -0.49
C ILE A 15 -4.33 7.45 0.72
N GLN A 16 -5.35 8.29 0.60
CA GLN A 16 -6.32 8.53 1.67
C GLN A 16 -7.10 7.25 2.01
N CYS A 17 -7.52 6.47 1.00
CA CYS A 17 -8.12 5.16 1.22
C CYS A 17 -7.17 4.23 1.98
N CYS A 18 -5.91 4.12 1.57
CA CYS A 18 -4.91 3.30 2.25
C CYS A 18 -4.70 3.73 3.71
N LEU A 19 -4.64 5.04 3.97
CA LEU A 19 -4.52 5.59 5.33
C LEU A 19 -5.72 5.24 6.20
N ILE A 20 -6.94 5.42 5.69
CA ILE A 20 -8.17 5.08 6.41
C ILE A 20 -8.20 3.58 6.72
N LEU A 21 -7.91 2.72 5.74
CA LEU A 21 -7.86 1.27 5.92
C LEU A 21 -6.81 0.87 6.97
N SER A 22 -5.61 1.44 6.89
CA SER A 22 -4.54 1.21 7.86
C SER A 22 -4.95 1.65 9.27
N GLN A 23 -5.62 2.80 9.42
CA GLN A 23 -6.12 3.28 10.70
C GLN A 23 -7.23 2.38 11.26
N LEU A 24 -8.15 1.88 10.44
CA LEU A 24 -9.20 0.96 10.87
C LEU A 24 -8.61 -0.36 11.40
N ILE A 25 -7.62 -0.93 10.69
CA ILE A 25 -6.92 -2.14 11.14
C ILE A 25 -6.16 -1.87 12.45
N LYS A 26 -5.52 -0.71 12.56
CA LYS A 26 -4.82 -0.29 13.78
C LYS A 26 -5.78 -0.14 14.97
N GLN A 27 -6.95 0.46 14.76
CA GLN A 27 -8.00 0.56 15.78
C GLN A 27 -8.50 -0.82 16.24
N CYS A 28 -8.68 -1.77 15.32
CA CYS A 28 -9.00 -3.15 15.68
C CYS A 28 -7.91 -3.77 16.56
N THR A 29 -6.64 -3.48 16.27
CA THR A 29 -5.48 -3.96 17.05
C THR A 29 -5.46 -3.34 18.45
N GLU A 30 -5.73 -2.04 18.57
CA GLU A 30 -5.78 -1.34 19.86
C GLU A 30 -6.94 -1.82 20.73
N LYS A 31 -8.13 -2.02 20.15
CA LYS A 31 -9.28 -2.61 20.86
C LYS A 31 -8.96 -4.01 21.38
N LEU A 32 -8.29 -4.83 20.56
CA LEU A 32 -7.85 -6.16 20.99
C LEU A 32 -6.86 -6.07 22.16
N ARG A 33 -5.92 -5.11 22.14
CA ARG A 33 -4.97 -4.90 23.25
C ARG A 33 -5.68 -4.46 24.53
N ILE A 34 -6.59 -3.51 24.48
CA ILE A 34 -7.37 -3.07 25.65
C ILE A 34 -8.20 -4.22 26.22
N SER A 35 -8.70 -5.07 25.34
CA SER A 35 -9.50 -6.23 25.76
C SER A 35 -8.71 -7.34 26.46
N LYS A 36 -7.37 -7.29 26.44
CA LYS A 36 -6.50 -8.21 27.21
C LYS A 36 -6.79 -8.17 28.70
N ASP A 37 -7.24 -7.03 29.22
CA ASP A 37 -7.43 -6.80 30.65
C ASP A 37 -8.89 -6.97 31.11
N CYS A 38 -9.81 -7.35 30.21
CA CYS A 38 -11.24 -7.42 30.50
C CYS A 38 -11.70 -8.83 30.92
N TYR A 39 -12.58 -8.92 31.93
CA TYR A 39 -13.11 -10.20 32.45
C TYR A 39 -14.01 -10.94 31.45
N ASN A 40 -14.65 -10.24 30.51
CA ASN A 40 -15.67 -10.82 29.62
C ASN A 40 -15.13 -11.19 28.23
N LYS A 41 -14.20 -12.15 28.20
CA LYS A 41 -13.43 -12.55 27.00
C LYS A 41 -14.29 -13.01 25.82
N GLN A 42 -15.43 -13.68 26.05
CA GLN A 42 -16.26 -14.24 25.00
C GLN A 42 -16.97 -13.16 24.17
N THR A 43 -17.55 -12.15 24.82
CA THR A 43 -18.20 -11.01 24.15
C THR A 43 -17.18 -10.21 23.34
N THR A 44 -15.97 -10.04 23.88
CA THR A 44 -14.86 -9.41 23.17
C THR A 44 -14.49 -10.14 21.89
N VAL A 45 -14.36 -11.47 21.92
CA VAL A 45 -14.03 -12.28 20.73
C VAL A 45 -15.08 -12.10 19.65
N GLN A 46 -16.37 -12.16 19.99
CA GLN A 46 -17.45 -11.97 19.02
C GLN A 46 -17.45 -10.55 18.41
N CYS A 47 -17.27 -9.51 19.23
CA CYS A 47 -17.14 -8.13 18.75
C CYS A 47 -15.94 -7.97 17.81
N PHE A 48 -14.79 -8.54 18.17
CA PHE A 48 -13.59 -8.51 17.34
C PHE A 48 -13.81 -9.20 15.99
N ILE A 49 -14.39 -10.41 15.97
CA ILE A 49 -14.69 -11.15 14.74
C ILE A 49 -15.56 -10.33 13.80
N ARG A 50 -16.62 -9.69 14.34
CA ARG A 50 -17.52 -8.85 13.54
C ARG A 50 -16.80 -7.64 12.96
N GLU A 51 -16.06 -6.90 13.78
CA GLU A 51 -15.34 -5.70 13.33
C GLU A 51 -14.23 -6.04 12.33
N TYR A 52 -13.46 -7.10 12.58
CA TYR A 52 -12.41 -7.54 11.65
C TYR A 52 -13.00 -8.04 10.35
N SER A 53 -14.11 -8.80 10.37
CA SER A 53 -14.74 -9.26 9.13
C SER A 53 -15.23 -8.09 8.27
N PHE A 54 -15.82 -7.06 8.90
CA PHE A 54 -16.23 -5.85 8.20
C PHE A 54 -15.02 -5.10 7.60
N CYS A 55 -13.95 -4.91 8.38
CA CYS A 55 -12.73 -4.27 7.89
C CYS A 55 -12.09 -5.07 6.75
N HIS A 56 -12.03 -6.39 6.87
CA HIS A 56 -11.45 -7.30 5.88
C HIS A 56 -12.23 -7.23 4.56
N GLU A 57 -13.56 -7.27 4.62
CA GLU A 57 -14.43 -7.12 3.45
C GLU A 57 -14.28 -5.74 2.80
N LEU A 58 -14.19 -4.66 3.60
CA LEU A 58 -13.97 -3.32 3.08
C LEU A 58 -12.63 -3.20 2.32
N VAL A 59 -11.57 -3.82 2.84
CA VAL A 59 -10.26 -3.83 2.16
C VAL A 59 -10.35 -4.60 0.84
N LEU A 60 -11.01 -5.76 0.83
CA LEU A 60 -11.19 -6.56 -0.39
C LEU A 60 -12.03 -5.82 -1.44
N LEU A 61 -13.10 -5.15 -1.04
CA LEU A 61 -13.91 -4.34 -1.94
C LEU A 61 -13.12 -3.15 -2.51
N THR A 62 -12.30 -2.50 -1.66
CA THR A 62 -11.44 -1.40 -2.10
C THR A 62 -10.40 -1.88 -3.10
N GLU A 63 -9.79 -3.03 -2.85
CA GLU A 63 -8.83 -3.66 -3.76
C GLU A 63 -9.50 -4.02 -5.10
N ALA A 64 -10.65 -4.70 -5.07
CA ALA A 64 -11.39 -5.05 -6.28
C ALA A 64 -11.81 -3.82 -7.10
N ALA A 65 -12.20 -2.73 -6.43
CA ALA A 65 -12.68 -1.52 -7.09
C ALA A 65 -11.57 -0.64 -7.67
N LEU A 66 -10.37 -0.63 -7.07
CA LEU A 66 -9.28 0.30 -7.40
C LEU A 66 -8.05 -0.37 -8.04
N SER A 67 -7.90 -1.69 -7.94
CA SER A 67 -6.67 -2.40 -8.35
C SER A 67 -6.28 -2.14 -9.81
N LEU A 68 -7.26 -2.09 -10.73
CA LEU A 68 -7.02 -1.84 -12.15
C LEU A 68 -6.63 -0.38 -12.41
N GLN A 69 -7.33 0.58 -11.80
CA GLN A 69 -7.03 2.00 -11.97
C GLN A 69 -5.64 2.32 -11.42
N ILE A 70 -5.27 1.71 -10.29
CA ILE A 70 -3.95 1.88 -9.67
C ILE A 70 -2.85 1.24 -10.51
N PHE A 71 -3.11 0.12 -11.17
CA PHE A 71 -2.15 -0.47 -12.11
C PHE A 71 -1.77 0.52 -13.23
N TRP A 72 -2.77 1.10 -13.90
CA TRP A 72 -2.52 2.07 -14.97
C TRP A 72 -1.87 3.36 -14.45
N LEU A 73 -2.30 3.82 -13.27
CA LEU A 73 -1.72 4.99 -12.61
C LEU A 73 -0.23 4.79 -12.29
N LEU A 74 0.14 3.64 -11.73
CA LEU A 74 1.54 3.32 -11.43
C LEU A 74 2.39 3.16 -12.69
N SER A 75 1.85 2.53 -13.73
CA SER A 75 2.54 2.42 -15.02
C SER A 75 2.82 3.80 -15.62
N SER A 76 1.84 4.71 -15.54
CA SER A 76 2.00 6.09 -15.97
C SER A 76 3.08 6.81 -15.16
N HIS A 77 2.99 6.76 -13.83
CA HIS A 77 3.96 7.44 -12.97
C HIS A 77 5.37 6.86 -13.13
N PHE A 78 5.51 5.54 -13.28
CA PHE A 78 6.80 4.89 -13.52
C PHE A 78 7.46 5.38 -14.81
N THR A 79 6.68 5.49 -15.90
CA THR A 79 7.17 6.00 -17.18
C THR A 79 7.68 7.44 -17.05
N ILE A 80 6.97 8.27 -16.29
CA ILE A 80 7.33 9.67 -16.08
C ILE A 80 8.61 9.80 -15.24
N ILE A 81 8.76 8.98 -14.19
CA ILE A 81 10.01 8.92 -13.43
C ILE A 81 11.17 8.48 -14.32
N PHE A 82 10.95 7.46 -15.14
CA PHE A 82 11.97 6.95 -16.04
C PHE A 82 12.47 8.06 -16.98
N VAL A 83 11.56 8.79 -17.64
CA VAL A 83 11.90 9.93 -18.50
C VAL A 83 12.59 11.04 -17.72
N LEU A 84 12.13 11.35 -16.49
CA LEU A 84 12.74 12.40 -15.68
C LEU A 84 14.19 12.07 -15.30
N ILE A 85 14.44 10.83 -14.90
CA ILE A 85 15.80 10.35 -14.60
C ILE A 85 16.66 10.34 -15.87
N SER A 86 16.11 9.89 -17.01
CA SER A 86 16.82 9.91 -18.29
C SER A 86 17.23 11.33 -18.70
N THR A 87 16.33 12.30 -18.53
CA THR A 87 16.61 13.71 -18.78
C THR A 87 17.64 14.26 -17.80
N PHE A 88 17.59 13.87 -16.52
CA PHE A 88 18.59 14.26 -15.52
C PHE A 88 20.00 13.75 -15.87
N PHE A 89 20.11 12.55 -16.44
CA PHE A 89 21.37 12.02 -16.96
C PHE A 89 21.81 12.63 -18.30
N GLY A 90 21.01 13.52 -18.90
CA GLY A 90 21.40 14.29 -20.08
C GLY A 90 21.13 13.61 -21.43
N PHE A 91 20.26 12.58 -21.49
CA PHE A 91 19.95 11.90 -22.76
C PHE A 91 19.12 12.73 -23.75
N TYR A 92 18.39 13.73 -23.26
CA TYR A 92 17.57 14.60 -24.09
C TYR A 92 18.10 16.03 -24.03
N GLY A 93 18.29 16.67 -25.19
CA GLY A 93 18.76 18.05 -25.29
C GLY A 93 17.82 19.02 -24.57
N TYR A 94 18.33 19.73 -23.57
CA TYR A 94 17.54 20.58 -22.70
C TYR A 94 17.40 21.98 -23.30
N SER A 95 16.20 22.35 -23.76
CA SER A 95 15.85 23.73 -24.14
C SER A 95 14.80 24.27 -23.16
N PHE A 96 15.16 25.27 -22.36
CA PHE A 96 14.30 25.82 -21.29
C PHE A 96 13.25 26.81 -21.84
N SER A 97 11.96 26.50 -21.66
CA SER A 97 10.85 27.46 -21.68
C SER A 97 10.10 27.47 -20.34
N ILE A 98 9.33 28.52 -20.05
CA ILE A 98 8.52 28.64 -18.80
C ILE A 98 7.45 27.52 -18.72
N LEU A 99 6.92 27.08 -19.86
CA LEU A 99 6.02 25.94 -19.98
C LEU A 99 6.70 24.61 -19.60
N ASP A 100 8.02 24.53 -19.75
CA ASP A 100 8.80 23.35 -19.33
C ASP A 100 8.95 23.30 -17.81
N VAL A 101 9.08 24.45 -17.13
CA VAL A 101 9.23 24.52 -15.67
C VAL A 101 7.99 23.98 -14.93
N GLU A 102 6.79 24.39 -15.34
CA GLU A 102 5.54 23.85 -14.75
C GLU A 102 5.44 22.34 -14.96
N ASN A 103 5.74 21.86 -16.17
CA ASN A 103 5.72 20.42 -16.47
C ASN A 103 6.75 19.64 -15.66
N ILE A 104 7.95 20.19 -15.43
CA ILE A 104 8.97 19.57 -14.60
C ILE A 104 8.47 19.40 -13.16
N ILE A 105 7.87 20.44 -12.56
CA ILE A 105 7.34 20.37 -11.18
C ILE A 105 6.27 19.28 -11.08
N PHE A 106 5.33 19.23 -12.03
CA PHE A 106 4.30 18.18 -12.05
C PHE A 106 4.89 16.77 -12.22
N ASN A 107 5.91 16.61 -13.07
CA ASN A 107 6.56 15.33 -13.28
C ASN A 107 7.32 14.86 -12.03
N VAL A 108 8.00 15.77 -11.32
CA VAL A 108 8.65 15.46 -10.02
C VAL A 108 7.59 15.01 -9.01
N LEU A 109 6.47 15.74 -8.91
CA LEU A 109 5.40 15.42 -7.98
C LEU A 109 4.76 14.05 -8.27
N GLN A 110 4.54 13.72 -9.53
CA GLN A 110 4.08 12.40 -9.96
C GLN A 110 5.11 11.31 -9.64
N GLY A 111 6.39 11.63 -9.73
CA GLY A 111 7.46 10.72 -9.33
C GLY A 111 7.45 10.40 -7.84
N ILE A 112 7.30 11.42 -6.99
CA ILE A 112 7.13 11.23 -5.54
C ILE A 112 5.85 10.44 -5.25
N SER A 113 4.79 10.71 -6.00
CA SER A 113 3.48 10.05 -5.86
C SER A 113 3.55 8.54 -6.12
N PHE A 114 4.37 8.09 -7.07
CA PHE A 114 4.61 6.65 -7.31
C PHE A 114 5.08 5.93 -6.04
N PHE A 115 6.15 6.45 -5.41
CA PHE A 115 6.70 5.86 -4.19
C PHE A 115 5.72 5.98 -3.03
N ALA A 116 5.02 7.10 -2.91
CA ALA A 116 4.01 7.31 -1.87
C ALA A 116 2.89 6.26 -1.95
N VAL A 117 2.35 5.99 -3.14
CA VAL A 117 1.29 4.97 -3.35
C VAL A 117 1.76 3.60 -2.88
N ILE A 118 2.94 3.16 -3.32
CA ILE A 118 3.48 1.85 -2.93
C ILE A 118 3.72 1.79 -1.42
N PHE A 119 4.26 2.86 -0.83
CA PHE A 119 4.53 2.95 0.61
C PHE A 119 3.25 2.82 1.44
N TYR A 120 2.23 3.64 1.17
CA TYR A 120 0.99 3.63 1.94
C TYR A 120 0.19 2.34 1.71
N ALA A 121 0.18 1.78 0.50
CA ALA A 121 -0.44 0.48 0.26
C ALA A 121 0.27 -0.64 1.05
N SER A 122 1.61 -0.62 1.12
CA SER A 122 2.38 -1.57 1.93
C SER A 122 2.15 -1.42 3.44
N GLN A 123 1.75 -0.23 3.89
CA GLN A 123 1.43 0.02 5.29
C GLN A 123 0.18 -0.75 5.73
N VAL A 124 -0.83 -0.86 4.85
CA VAL A 124 -2.06 -1.64 5.12
C VAL A 124 -1.73 -3.11 5.38
N GLU A 125 -0.91 -3.72 4.53
CA GLU A 125 -0.42 -5.10 4.69
C GLU A 125 0.37 -5.26 6.00
N ASN A 126 1.22 -4.28 6.33
CA ASN A 126 2.02 -4.31 7.54
C ASN A 126 1.17 -4.23 8.82
N GLU A 127 0.11 -3.42 8.83
CA GLU A 127 -0.81 -3.35 9.96
C GLU A 127 -1.68 -4.62 10.07
N ASP A 128 -2.15 -5.22 8.97
CA ASP A 128 -2.86 -6.52 9.03
C ASP A 128 -1.96 -7.62 9.59
N ARG A 129 -0.69 -7.65 9.18
CA ARG A 129 0.30 -8.59 9.70
C ARG A 129 0.47 -8.44 11.21
N LYS A 130 0.65 -7.22 11.71
CA LYS A 130 0.77 -6.94 13.16
C LYS A 130 -0.49 -7.36 13.91
N LEU A 131 -1.67 -7.06 13.38
CA LEU A 131 -2.93 -7.46 13.97
C LEU A 131 -3.01 -8.98 14.10
N ARG A 132 -2.70 -9.73 13.04
CA ARG A 132 -2.69 -11.21 13.07
C ARG A 132 -1.72 -11.77 14.11
N TYR A 133 -0.56 -11.14 14.30
CA TYR A 133 0.36 -11.52 15.37
C TYR A 133 -0.24 -11.27 16.77
N GLU A 134 -0.86 -10.11 16.98
CA GLU A 134 -1.53 -9.79 18.25
C GLU A 134 -2.72 -10.71 18.53
N VAL A 135 -3.47 -11.10 17.50
CA VAL A 135 -4.57 -12.08 17.63
C VAL A 135 -4.03 -13.46 18.03
N LYS A 136 -2.91 -13.89 17.45
CA LYS A 136 -2.26 -15.14 17.84
C LYS A 136 -1.76 -15.11 19.29
N ASP A 137 -1.15 -14.00 19.73
CA ASP A 137 -0.73 -13.81 21.13
C ASP A 137 -1.95 -13.81 22.07
N PHE A 138 -3.03 -13.11 21.69
CA PHE A 138 -4.26 -13.09 22.46
C PHE A 138 -4.88 -14.48 22.60
N ALA A 139 -5.02 -15.21 21.48
CA ALA A 139 -5.53 -16.58 21.45
C ALA A 139 -4.74 -17.50 22.40
N PHE A 140 -3.41 -17.39 22.40
CA PHE A 140 -2.55 -18.19 23.27
C PHE A 140 -2.78 -17.88 24.76
N ARG A 141 -3.03 -16.63 25.12
CA ARG A 141 -3.31 -16.22 26.51
C ARG A 141 -4.68 -16.65 27.00
N ILE A 142 -5.69 -16.68 26.12
CA ILE A 142 -7.05 -17.11 26.47
C ILE A 142 -7.24 -18.64 26.39
N LYS A 143 -6.16 -19.41 26.30
CA LYS A 143 -6.17 -20.88 26.16
C LYS A 143 -6.87 -21.62 27.32
N GLU A 144 -7.06 -20.97 28.47
CA GLU A 144 -7.93 -21.45 29.55
C GLU A 144 -9.39 -21.63 29.08
N THR A 145 -9.86 -20.76 28.19
CA THR A 145 -11.16 -20.82 27.52
C THR A 145 -10.96 -21.45 26.13
N LYS A 146 -10.64 -22.76 26.10
CA LYS A 146 -10.26 -23.53 24.89
C LYS A 146 -11.12 -23.20 23.66
N GLU A 147 -12.44 -23.15 23.85
CA GLU A 147 -13.42 -22.90 22.78
C GLU A 147 -13.26 -21.51 22.13
N CYS A 148 -13.07 -20.45 22.93
CA CYS A 148 -12.87 -19.09 22.40
C CYS A 148 -11.50 -18.93 21.70
N SER A 149 -10.48 -19.63 22.18
CA SER A 149 -9.14 -19.62 21.59
C SER A 149 -9.13 -20.27 20.21
N GLU A 150 -9.75 -21.45 20.09
CA GLU A 150 -9.86 -22.20 18.83
C GLU A 150 -10.68 -21.42 17.80
N ILE A 151 -11.85 -20.89 18.17
CA ILE A 151 -12.69 -20.10 17.26
C ILE A 151 -11.93 -18.88 16.69
N LEU A 152 -11.13 -18.19 17.51
CA LEU A 152 -10.37 -17.02 17.08
C LEU A 152 -9.23 -17.38 16.12
N LEU A 153 -8.52 -18.48 16.38
CA LEU A 153 -7.44 -18.98 15.53
C LEU A 153 -7.97 -19.52 14.20
N ASP A 154 -9.07 -20.27 14.25
CA ASP A 154 -9.76 -20.78 13.05
C ASP A 154 -10.30 -19.62 12.22
N PHE A 155 -10.87 -18.59 12.85
CA PHE A 155 -11.30 -17.40 12.16
C PHE A 155 -10.15 -16.67 11.46
N VAL A 156 -9.04 -16.39 12.15
CA VAL A 156 -7.90 -15.70 11.52
C VAL A 156 -7.24 -16.53 10.43
N SER A 157 -7.14 -17.85 10.61
CA SER A 157 -6.58 -18.75 9.61
C SER A 157 -7.49 -18.90 8.38
N SER A 158 -8.81 -18.81 8.55
CA SER A 158 -9.78 -18.83 7.43
C SER A 158 -9.70 -17.57 6.55
N LYS A 159 -9.19 -16.46 7.07
CA LYS A 159 -9.13 -15.17 6.36
C LYS A 159 -7.81 -15.02 5.61
N CYS A 160 -7.88 -14.80 4.30
CA CYS A 160 -6.71 -14.49 3.45
C CYS A 160 -5.97 -13.24 3.93
N HIS A 161 -4.64 -13.23 3.78
CA HIS A 161 -3.80 -12.07 4.08
C HIS A 161 -4.25 -10.84 3.28
N LEU A 162 -4.33 -9.69 3.95
CA LEU A 162 -4.68 -8.44 3.28
C LEU A 162 -3.46 -7.88 2.57
N VAL A 163 -3.33 -8.21 1.29
CA VAL A 163 -2.31 -7.66 0.39
C VAL A 163 -3.01 -6.83 -0.66
N LEU A 164 -2.76 -5.53 -0.68
CA LEU A 164 -3.23 -4.67 -1.77
C LEU A 164 -2.41 -4.98 -3.02
N THR A 165 -3.08 -5.14 -4.15
CA THR A 165 -2.43 -5.40 -5.43
C THR A 165 -2.86 -4.41 -6.50
N ALA A 166 -1.97 -4.19 -7.47
CA ALA A 166 -2.31 -3.53 -8.73
C ALA A 166 -2.65 -4.63 -9.75
N SER A 167 -3.95 -4.78 -10.04
CA SER A 167 -4.51 -5.75 -10.98
C SER A 167 -4.06 -7.21 -10.76
N GLY A 168 -3.69 -7.61 -9.54
CA GLY A 168 -3.13 -8.93 -9.23
C GLY A 168 -1.69 -9.16 -9.72
N VAL A 169 -1.11 -8.23 -10.50
CA VAL A 169 0.23 -8.35 -11.08
C VAL A 169 1.30 -7.83 -10.12
N ILE A 170 1.01 -6.72 -9.43
CA ILE A 170 1.97 -6.01 -8.59
C ILE A 170 1.48 -6.06 -7.15
N GLN A 171 2.22 -6.73 -6.28
CA GLN A 171 1.96 -6.71 -4.83
C GLN A 171 2.68 -5.54 -4.17
N PHE A 172 1.94 -4.72 -3.42
CA PHE A 172 2.50 -3.54 -2.75
C PHE A 172 3.31 -3.90 -1.51
N THR A 173 4.56 -4.25 -1.73
CA THR A 173 5.50 -4.60 -0.66
C THR A 173 6.57 -3.52 -0.50
N LYS A 174 7.19 -3.43 0.69
CA LYS A 174 8.35 -2.55 0.89
C LYS A 174 9.53 -2.92 -0.02
N SER A 175 9.66 -4.20 -0.37
CA SER A 175 10.64 -4.66 -1.35
C SER A 175 10.39 -4.09 -2.74
N LEU A 176 9.13 -3.91 -3.15
CA LEU A 176 8.80 -3.31 -4.44
C LEU A 176 9.32 -1.87 -4.55
N LEU A 177 9.33 -1.08 -3.47
CA LEU A 177 9.95 0.25 -3.46
C LEU A 177 11.42 0.18 -3.85
N LEU A 178 12.17 -0.72 -3.21
CA LEU A 178 13.61 -0.91 -3.46
C LEU A 178 13.86 -1.48 -4.86
N THR A 179 13.07 -2.48 -5.28
CA THR A 179 13.17 -3.07 -6.62
C THR A 179 12.89 -2.04 -7.70
N SER A 180 11.84 -1.24 -7.55
CA SER A 180 11.49 -0.20 -8.53
C SER A 180 12.57 0.89 -8.62
N ALA A 181 13.10 1.36 -7.50
CA ALA A 181 14.25 2.27 -7.48
C ALA A 181 15.49 1.66 -8.14
N GLY A 182 15.78 0.39 -7.84
CA GLY A 182 16.89 -0.35 -8.45
C GLY A 182 16.74 -0.45 -9.98
N ILE A 183 15.56 -0.85 -10.47
CA ILE A 183 15.24 -0.92 -11.90
C ILE A 183 15.45 0.45 -12.56
N LEU A 184 14.92 1.52 -11.96
CA LEU A 184 15.08 2.87 -12.50
C LEU A 184 16.55 3.26 -12.66
N VAL A 185 17.38 3.01 -11.63
CA VAL A 185 18.81 3.32 -11.68
C VAL A 185 19.51 2.42 -12.70
N THR A 186 19.33 1.11 -12.62
CA THR A 186 20.02 0.14 -13.49
C THR A 186 19.71 0.37 -14.96
N TYR A 187 18.44 0.56 -15.34
CA TYR A 187 18.10 0.80 -16.74
C TYR A 187 18.60 2.16 -17.25
N ASN A 188 18.54 3.21 -16.44
CA ASN A 188 19.08 4.51 -16.84
C ASN A 188 20.61 4.47 -17.00
N LEU A 189 21.32 3.75 -16.12
CA LEU A 189 22.76 3.52 -16.27
C LEU A 189 23.10 2.66 -17.48
N LEU A 190 22.29 1.64 -17.78
CA LEU A 190 22.47 0.83 -18.99
C LEU A 190 22.32 1.68 -20.25
N VAL A 191 21.30 2.53 -20.30
CA VAL A 191 21.11 3.50 -21.39
C VAL A 191 22.29 4.47 -21.47
N LEU A 192 22.88 4.87 -20.33
CA LEU A 192 24.09 5.69 -20.28
C LEU A 192 25.27 5.00 -20.96
N GLN A 193 25.48 3.73 -20.65
CA GLN A 193 26.58 2.95 -21.21
C GLN A 193 26.39 2.66 -22.70
N LEU A 194 25.16 2.45 -23.15
CA LEU A 194 24.85 2.19 -24.57
C LEU A 194 24.93 3.45 -25.44
N ASN A 195 24.65 4.63 -24.87
CA ASN A 195 24.73 5.91 -25.56
C ASN A 195 26.08 6.64 -25.35
N ALA A 196 26.99 6.09 -24.55
CA ALA A 196 28.34 6.61 -24.41
C ALA A 196 29.13 6.35 -25.72
N PRO A 197 29.76 7.38 -26.32
CA PRO A 197 30.55 7.23 -27.55
C PRO A 197 31.80 6.36 -27.36
#